data_AF-M6VS36-F1
#
_entry.id   AF-M6VS36-F1
#
_cell.length_a   1.000
_cell.length_b   1.000
_cell.length_c   1.000
_cell.angle_alpha   90.00
_cell.angle_beta   90.00
_cell.angle_gamma   90.00
#
_symmetry.space_group_name_H-M   'P 1'
#
loop_
_entity.id
_entity.type
_entity.pdbx_description
1 polymer ?
#
loop_
_entity_poly.entity_id
_entity_poly.type
_entity_poly.pdbx_seq_one_letter_code
_entity_poly.pdbx_strand_id
1 'polypeptide(L)'
;MQNLQTLSLDRNKLTTLPKEIENLQSLESLDLSNNPLKSFPEEIGKLQHLKRLRLENIPTLLPQKEKIRKLLPNVTIDFGPET
;
A
#
# COMPACT_ATOMS: atom_id res chain seq x y z
N MET A 1 1.72 -22.42 -1.10
CA MET A 1 0.74 -21.32 -1.23
C MET A 1 1.04 -20.30 -0.15
N GLN A 2 1.27 -19.04 -0.50
CA GLN A 2 1.45 -17.97 0.49
C GLN A 2 0.06 -17.53 0.95
N ASN A 3 -0.35 -18.00 2.13
CA ASN A 3 -1.67 -17.74 2.72
C ASN A 3 -1.69 -16.43 3.53
N LEU A 4 -0.73 -15.53 3.29
CA LEU A 4 -0.62 -14.31 4.06
C LEU A 4 -1.75 -13.35 3.65
N GLN A 5 -2.72 -13.16 4.53
CA GLN A 5 -3.88 -12.30 4.30
C GLN A 5 -3.68 -10.88 4.82
N THR A 6 -2.86 -10.71 5.86
CA THR A 6 -2.60 -9.41 6.46
C THR A 6 -1.09 -9.21 6.63
N LEU A 7 -0.60 -8.06 6.22
CA LEU A 7 0.78 -7.64 6.36
C LEU A 7 0.81 -6.23 6.95
N SER A 8 1.30 -6.11 8.19
CA SER A 8 1.59 -4.80 8.80
C SER A 8 3.08 -4.52 8.69
N LEU A 9 3.41 -3.39 8.06
CA LEU A 9 4.76 -2.84 7.96
C LEU A 9 4.79 -1.42 8.55
N ASP A 10 3.83 -1.08 9.40
CA ASP A 10 3.72 0.23 9.99
C ASP A 10 4.98 0.61 10.78
N ARG A 11 5.29 1.92 10.82
CA ARG A 11 6.39 2.49 11.62
C ARG A 11 7.76 1.88 11.33
N ASN A 12 8.03 1.61 10.05
CA ASN A 12 9.33 1.15 9.59
C ASN A 12 10.07 2.28 8.84
N LYS A 13 11.25 1.95 8.29
CA LYS A 13 12.08 2.86 7.50
C LYS A 13 12.01 2.55 6.01
N LEU A 14 10.89 2.00 5.53
CA LEU A 14 10.72 1.63 4.13
C LEU A 14 10.67 2.89 3.26
N THR A 15 11.61 2.99 2.32
CA THR A 15 11.65 4.07 1.32
C THR A 15 11.04 3.66 -0.02
N THR A 16 10.97 2.35 -0.25
CA THR A 16 10.30 1.69 -1.37
C THR A 16 9.76 0.33 -0.91
N LEU A 17 8.96 -0.31 -1.75
CA LEU A 17 8.62 -1.72 -1.64
C LEU A 17 9.30 -2.52 -2.76
N PRO A 18 9.64 -3.79 -2.52
CA PRO A 18 10.14 -4.68 -3.55
C PRO A 18 9.03 -5.05 -4.55
N LYS A 19 9.41 -5.31 -5.81
CA LYS A 19 8.47 -5.77 -6.86
C LYS A 19 7.77 -7.08 -6.46
N GLU A 20 8.46 -7.91 -5.68
CA GLU A 20 8.03 -9.21 -5.18
C GLU A 20 6.80 -9.12 -4.27
N ILE A 21 6.37 -7.92 -3.85
CA ILE A 21 5.07 -7.73 -3.19
C ILE A 21 3.94 -8.33 -4.03
N GLU A 22 4.05 -8.30 -5.36
CA GLU A 22 3.09 -8.90 -6.30
C GLU A 22 2.86 -10.39 -6.08
N ASN A 23 3.76 -11.10 -5.40
CA ASN A 23 3.60 -12.53 -5.13
C ASN A 23 2.61 -12.83 -4.00
N LEU A 24 2.26 -11.83 -3.19
CA LEU A 24 1.32 -11.97 -2.07
C LEU A 24 -0.14 -12.02 -2.55
N GLN A 25 -0.45 -13.00 -3.40
CA GLN A 25 -1.74 -13.10 -4.09
C GLN A 25 -2.92 -13.36 -3.15
N SER A 26 -2.70 -13.80 -1.91
CA SER A 26 -3.76 -13.95 -0.89
C SER A 26 -3.92 -12.73 0.02
N LEU A 27 -3.14 -11.66 -0.18
CA LEU A 27 -3.12 -10.52 0.71
C LEU A 27 -4.40 -9.69 0.57
N GLU A 28 -5.10 -9.49 1.68
CA GLU A 28 -6.32 -8.71 1.75
C GLU A 28 -6.12 -7.34 2.41
N SER A 29 -5.14 -7.23 3.31
CA SER A 29 -4.87 -6.02 4.07
C SER A 29 -3.37 -5.72 4.15
N LEU A 30 -3.00 -4.51 3.76
CA LEU A 30 -1.63 -4.02 3.82
C LEU A 30 -1.58 -2.68 4.57
N ASP A 31 -0.76 -2.61 5.62
CA ASP A 31 -0.48 -1.36 6.33
C ASP A 31 0.97 -0.92 6.09
N LEU A 32 1.15 0.25 5.48
CA LEU A 32 2.45 0.86 5.21
C LEU A 32 2.61 2.18 5.97
N SER A 33 1.69 2.50 6.88
CA SER A 33 1.62 3.80 7.55
C SER A 33 2.93 4.13 8.28
N ASN A 34 3.25 5.41 8.41
CA ASN A 34 4.45 5.88 9.09
C ASN A 34 5.76 5.33 8.48
N ASN A 35 5.82 5.19 7.16
CA ASN A 35 7.05 4.89 6.42
C ASN A 35 7.44 6.08 5.53
N PRO A 36 8.75 6.34 5.34
CA PRO A 36 9.24 7.38 4.44
C PRO A 36 9.20 6.95 2.95
N LEU A 37 8.10 6.33 2.50
CA LEU A 37 7.96 5.83 1.12
C LEU A 37 8.02 6.99 0.12
N LYS A 38 9.01 6.98 -0.77
CA LYS A 38 9.19 8.05 -1.77
C LYS A 38 8.37 7.83 -3.04
N SER A 39 8.06 6.58 -3.33
CA SER A 39 7.33 6.16 -4.52
C SER A 39 6.37 5.03 -4.16
N PHE A 40 5.22 4.99 -4.84
CA PHE A 40 4.28 3.89 -4.75
C PHE A 40 4.52 2.92 -5.91
N PRO A 41 4.83 1.63 -5.66
CA PRO A 41 5.07 0.66 -6.72
C PRO A 41 3.79 0.35 -7.50
N GLU A 42 3.90 0.21 -8.82
CA GLU A 42 2.75 -0.17 -9.66
C GLU A 42 2.37 -1.65 -9.46
N GLU A 43 3.31 -2.45 -8.95
CA GLU A 43 3.15 -3.88 -8.63
C GLU A 43 2.06 -4.15 -7.58
N ILE A 44 1.72 -3.19 -6.71
CA ILE A 44 0.57 -3.34 -5.80
C ILE A 44 -0.74 -3.52 -6.58
N GLY A 45 -0.83 -2.97 -7.79
CA GLY A 45 -1.96 -3.19 -8.70
C GLY A 45 -2.20 -4.66 -9.08
N LYS A 46 -1.21 -5.54 -8.87
CA LYS A 46 -1.32 -6.99 -9.14
C LYS A 46 -1.88 -7.79 -7.97
N LEU A 47 -2.13 -7.16 -6.81
CA LEU A 47 -2.71 -7.81 -5.64
C LEU A 47 -4.22 -7.97 -5.80
N GLN A 48 -4.63 -9.06 -6.46
CA GLN A 48 -6.03 -9.28 -6.87
C GLN A 48 -7.02 -9.37 -5.70
N HIS A 49 -6.56 -9.76 -4.51
CA HIS A 49 -7.39 -9.93 -3.33
C HIS A 49 -7.26 -8.78 -2.31
N LEU A 50 -6.48 -7.74 -2.62
CA LEU A 50 -6.29 -6.62 -1.70
C LEU A 50 -7.60 -5.85 -1.55
N LYS A 51 -8.04 -5.66 -0.31
CA LYS A 51 -9.28 -4.95 0.03
C LYS A 51 -9.00 -3.66 0.78
N ARG A 52 -7.94 -3.64 1.59
CA ARG A 52 -7.57 -2.50 2.45
C ARG A 52 -6.10 -2.15 2.32
N LEU A 53 -5.83 -0.86 2.15
CA LEU A 53 -4.50 -0.29 2.11
C LEU A 53 -4.43 0.93 3.02
N ARG A 54 -3.50 0.95 3.98
CA ARG A 54 -3.26 2.09 4.87
C ARG A 54 -1.92 2.76 4.52
N LEU A 55 -1.97 4.05 4.25
CA LEU A 55 -0.87 4.92 3.82
C LEU A 55 -0.77 6.18 4.71
N GLU A 56 -1.20 6.09 5.97
CA GLU A 56 -1.21 7.24 6.87
C GLU A 56 0.21 7.74 7.14
N ASN A 57 0.37 9.06 7.30
CA ASN A 57 1.66 9.69 7.60
C ASN A 57 2.76 9.36 6.57
N ILE A 58 2.41 9.42 5.28
CA ILE A 58 3.33 9.30 4.14
C ILE A 58 3.19 10.55 3.23
N PRO A 59 3.67 11.73 3.67
CA PRO A 59 3.41 13.01 3.01
C PRO A 59 3.89 13.06 1.54
N THR A 60 4.95 12.31 1.23
CA THR A 60 5.52 12.14 -0.12
C THR A 60 4.56 11.53 -1.13
N LEU A 61 3.54 10.78 -0.69
CA LEU A 61 2.53 10.18 -1.55
C LEU A 61 1.27 11.03 -1.70
N LEU A 62 1.11 12.13 -0.94
CA LEU A 62 -0.08 13.00 -1.04
C LEU A 62 -0.31 13.53 -2.47
N PRO A 63 0.71 13.99 -3.23
CA PRO A 63 0.52 14.42 -4.62
C PRO A 63 0.13 13.28 -5.56
N GLN A 64 0.31 12.01 -5.14
CA GLN A 64 0.05 10.82 -5.95
C GLN A 64 -1.30 10.15 -5.60
N LYS A 65 -2.08 10.69 -4.65
CA LYS A 65 -3.37 10.13 -4.19
C LYS A 65 -4.26 9.67 -5.34
N GLU A 66 -4.48 10.53 -6.33
CA GLU A 66 -5.35 10.22 -7.47
C GLU A 66 -4.77 9.14 -8.39
N LYS A 67 -3.45 9.09 -8.58
CA LYS A 67 -2.79 7.99 -9.31
C LYS A 67 -2.98 6.67 -8.57
N ILE A 68 -2.80 6.67 -7.25
CA ILE A 68 -2.94 5.48 -6.39
C ILE A 68 -4.39 4.98 -6.40
N ARG A 69 -5.38 5.88 -6.30
CA ARG A 69 -6.80 5.53 -6.41
C ARG A 69 -7.16 4.90 -7.75
N LYS A 70 -6.64 5.44 -8.86
CA LYS A 70 -6.85 4.88 -10.19
C LYS A 70 -6.19 3.51 -10.38
N LEU A 71 -5.03 3.30 -9.76
CA LEU A 71 -4.33 2.02 -9.80
C LEU A 71 -5.11 0.93 -9.03
N LEU A 72 -5.81 1.32 -7.96
CA LEU A 72 -6.49 0.42 -7.04
C LEU A 72 -7.97 0.79 -6.87
N PRO A 73 -8.78 0.76 -7.94
CA PRO A 73 -10.13 1.34 -7.94
C PRO A 73 -11.10 0.61 -7.00
N ASN A 74 -10.80 -0.64 -6.64
CA ASN A 74 -11.64 -1.48 -5.77
C ASN A 74 -11.09 -1.63 -4.34
N VAL A 75 -10.01 -0.93 -4.00
CA VAL A 75 -9.35 -1.03 -2.69
C VAL A 75 -9.79 0.15 -1.83
N THR A 76 -10.14 -0.12 -0.58
CA THR A 76 -10.33 0.96 0.41
C THR A 76 -8.96 1.48 0.84
N ILE A 77 -8.65 2.73 0.47
CA ILE A 77 -7.36 3.36 0.75
C ILE A 77 -7.52 4.44 1.81
N ASP A 78 -6.80 4.29 2.91
CA ASP A 78 -6.74 5.25 4.01
C ASP A 78 -5.43 6.03 3.96
N PHE A 79 -5.51 7.34 3.73
CA PHE A 79 -4.35 8.23 3.76
C PHE A 79 -4.20 8.96 5.10
N GLY A 80 -5.06 8.66 6.07
CA GLY A 80 -5.15 9.38 7.33
C GLY A 80 -5.88 10.71 7.20
N PRO A 81 -5.97 11.48 8.29
CA PRO A 81 -6.60 12.80 8.27
C PRO A 81 -5.83 13.75 7.34
N GLU A 82 -6.58 14.54 6.56
CA GLU A 82 -6.03 15.63 5.76
C GLU A 82 -5.83 16.83 6.69
N THR A 83 -4.68 16.88 7.37
CA THR A 83 -4.24 18.04 8.18
C THR A 83 -3.24 18.90 7.44
#